data_AF-A0A812KU93-F1
#
_entry.id   AF-A0A812KU93-F1
#
_cell.length_a   1.000
_cell.length_b   1.000
_cell.length_c   1.000
_cell.angle_alpha   90.00
_cell.angle_beta   90.00
_cell.angle_gamma   90.00
#
_symmetry.space_group_name_H-M   'P 1'
#
loop_
_entity.id
_entity.type
_entity.pdbx_description
1 polymer ?
#
loop_
_entity_poly.entity_id
_entity_poly.type
_entity_poly.pdbx_seq_one_letter_code
_entity_poly.pdbx_strand_id
1 'polypeptide(L)'
;MVCFKATGPVVPLSAALLHAGLPEDFVLTVHVYEKPTNSFPGNSFQSDEPPKAAGAPPEGRRLEVVQSANSASYTSLLRMSRVRWENFAQQTDEIVTAMERFNRLSTDLANERTLLAWIRTAMAGIRTIFVFYAIEGVSRFWEAGVSISEVLMALLVLILLFTGRARYYAIKELILKRDPPASFGRVSLRYTYLVLGMTTMITTAAVCMRRWGKE
;
A
#
# COMPACT_ATOMS: atom_id res chain seq x y z
N MET A 1 14.76 -10.09 -8.44
CA MET A 1 14.91 -8.81 -9.15
C MET A 1 13.86 -8.77 -10.25
N VAL A 2 12.77 -8.06 -10.02
CA VAL A 2 11.64 -7.97 -10.97
C VAL A 2 11.93 -6.79 -11.90
N CYS A 3 12.14 -7.07 -13.17
CA CYS A 3 12.37 -6.04 -14.18
C CYS A 3 11.12 -5.94 -15.05
N PHE A 4 10.37 -4.83 -14.92
CA PHE A 4 9.20 -4.56 -15.74
C PHE A 4 9.65 -3.94 -17.06
N LYS A 5 9.57 -4.70 -18.16
CA LYS A 5 9.76 -4.17 -19.51
C LYS A 5 8.41 -4.17 -20.21
N ALA A 6 7.79 -2.99 -20.31
CA ALA A 6 6.58 -2.78 -21.08
C ALA A 6 6.95 -2.64 -22.56
N THR A 7 6.54 -3.59 -23.39
CA THR A 7 6.59 -3.49 -24.86
C THR A 7 5.18 -3.29 -25.36
N GLY A 8 4.80 -2.01 -25.53
CA GLY A 8 3.54 -1.57 -26.11
C GLY A 8 3.62 -0.07 -26.39
N PRO A 9 2.78 0.47 -27.29
CA PRO A 9 2.81 1.88 -27.64
C PRO A 9 2.59 2.73 -26.39
N VAL A 10 3.55 3.63 -26.12
CA VAL A 10 3.54 4.54 -24.96
C VAL A 10 2.49 5.62 -25.21
N VAL A 11 1.26 5.38 -24.74
CA VAL A 11 0.23 6.42 -24.65
C VAL A 11 0.37 7.09 -23.27
N PRO A 12 0.48 8.42 -23.18
CA PRO A 12 0.61 9.11 -21.90
C PRO A 12 -0.67 8.94 -21.08
N LEU A 13 -0.58 8.10 -20.05
CA LEU A 13 -1.66 7.74 -19.13
C LEU A 13 -1.92 8.87 -18.13
N SER A 14 -2.40 10.01 -18.61
CA SER A 14 -2.83 11.13 -17.78
C SER A 14 -4.35 11.23 -17.77
N ALA A 15 -4.92 11.02 -16.59
CA ALA A 15 -6.25 11.48 -16.15
C ALA A 15 -7.53 10.89 -16.78
N ALA A 16 -7.53 10.24 -17.94
CA ALA A 16 -8.79 9.79 -18.57
C ALA A 16 -9.39 8.46 -18.04
N LEU A 17 -8.59 7.63 -17.36
CA LEU A 17 -9.00 6.27 -16.98
C LEU A 17 -9.72 6.14 -15.62
N LEU A 18 -9.93 7.24 -14.88
CA LEU A 18 -10.63 7.16 -13.59
C LEU A 18 -12.17 7.24 -13.69
N HIS A 19 -12.71 7.56 -14.88
CA HIS A 19 -14.16 7.74 -15.09
C HIS A 19 -14.79 6.82 -16.13
N ALA A 20 -13.99 6.17 -16.99
CA ALA A 20 -14.49 5.18 -17.94
C ALA A 20 -14.18 3.78 -17.39
N GLY A 21 -15.22 3.01 -17.07
CA GLY A 21 -15.08 1.60 -16.69
C GLY A 21 -14.18 0.87 -17.68
N LEU A 22 -13.26 0.04 -17.15
CA LEU A 22 -12.39 -0.78 -17.96
C LEU A 22 -13.24 -1.65 -18.90
N PRO A 23 -12.92 -1.72 -20.21
CA PRO A 23 -13.58 -2.64 -21.12
C PRO A 23 -13.38 -4.08 -20.63
N GLU A 24 -14.43 -4.91 -20.72
CA GLU A 24 -14.42 -6.30 -20.21
C GLU A 24 -13.38 -7.21 -20.90
N ASP A 25 -12.70 -6.72 -21.93
CA ASP A 25 -11.67 -7.45 -22.68
C ASP A 25 -10.22 -7.12 -22.24
N PHE A 26 -10.03 -6.44 -21.11
CA PHE A 26 -8.68 -6.16 -20.60
C PHE A 26 -8.03 -7.41 -20.01
N VAL A 27 -7.45 -8.23 -20.88
CA VAL A 27 -6.68 -9.43 -20.51
C VAL A 27 -5.31 -9.00 -19.99
N LEU A 28 -5.15 -9.05 -18.66
CA LEU A 28 -3.86 -8.86 -18.00
C LEU A 28 -3.01 -10.12 -18.21
N THR A 29 -2.23 -10.17 -19.30
CA THR A 29 -1.31 -11.28 -19.55
C THR A 29 -0.09 -11.16 -18.63
N VAL A 30 -0.15 -11.80 -17.47
CA VAL A 30 0.98 -11.91 -16.53
C VAL A 30 1.97 -12.93 -17.10
N HIS A 31 3.02 -12.44 -17.76
CA HIS A 31 4.17 -13.29 -18.09
C HIS A 31 4.97 -13.56 -16.82
N VAL A 32 4.63 -14.66 -16.14
CA VAL A 32 5.49 -15.25 -15.10
C VAL A 32 6.73 -15.78 -15.81
N TYR A 33 7.84 -15.04 -15.73
CA TYR A 33 9.14 -15.60 -16.10
C TYR A 33 9.54 -16.60 -15.01
N GLU A 34 9.19 -17.86 -15.27
CA GLU A 34 9.73 -18.99 -14.53
C GLU A 34 11.24 -19.01 -14.80
N LYS A 35 12.02 -18.71 -13.78
CA LYS A 35 13.48 -18.78 -13.84
C LYS A 35 13.81 -20.23 -14.23
N PRO A 36 14.62 -20.49 -15.27
CA PRO A 36 14.97 -21.85 -15.65
C PRO A 36 15.65 -22.50 -14.45
N THR A 37 14.92 -23.39 -13.78
CA THR A 37 15.49 -24.37 -12.89
C THR A 37 16.38 -25.22 -13.77
N ASN A 38 17.69 -25.12 -13.55
CA ASN A 38 18.67 -26.03 -14.14
C ASN A 38 18.16 -27.46 -13.90
N SER A 39 17.61 -28.04 -14.96
CA SER A 39 17.20 -29.42 -15.03
C SER A 39 18.43 -30.27 -14.81
N PHE A 40 18.56 -30.82 -13.61
CA PHE A 40 19.38 -32.00 -13.41
C PHE A 40 18.77 -33.11 -14.27
N PRO A 41 19.56 -33.78 -15.12
CA PRO A 41 19.07 -34.92 -15.87
C PRO A 41 18.95 -36.11 -14.92
N GLY A 42 17.79 -36.78 -14.97
CA GLY A 42 17.62 -38.11 -14.40
C GLY A 42 17.08 -38.13 -12.97
N ASN A 43 15.77 -38.31 -12.85
CA ASN A 43 15.20 -39.42 -12.10
C ASN A 43 13.69 -39.43 -12.36
N SER A 44 13.29 -40.09 -13.45
CA SER A 44 11.94 -40.61 -13.60
C SER A 44 11.69 -41.59 -12.46
N PHE A 45 10.99 -41.13 -11.42
CA PHE A 45 10.46 -42.00 -10.39
C PHE A 45 9.28 -42.75 -11.00
N GLN A 46 9.60 -43.88 -11.63
CA GLN A 46 8.66 -44.87 -12.10
C GLN A 46 8.12 -45.59 -10.87
N SER A 47 6.89 -45.28 -10.49
CA SER A 47 6.16 -45.97 -9.43
C SER A 47 5.72 -47.33 -9.94
N ASP A 48 6.61 -48.31 -9.84
CA ASP A 48 6.30 -49.71 -10.10
C ASP A 48 5.54 -50.32 -8.92
N GLU A 49 4.50 -51.07 -9.30
CA GLU A 49 3.54 -51.79 -8.50
C GLU A 49 4.20 -52.82 -7.55
N PRO A 50 3.69 -53.03 -6.32
CA PRO A 50 4.30 -53.96 -5.38
C PRO A 50 4.10 -55.42 -5.83
N PRO A 51 5.17 -56.24 -5.91
CA PRO A 51 5.04 -57.65 -6.28
C PRO A 51 4.38 -58.45 -5.15
N LYS A 52 3.37 -59.24 -5.52
CA LYS A 52 2.72 -60.23 -4.66
C LYS A 52 3.73 -61.27 -4.16
N ALA A 53 3.68 -61.49 -2.86
CA ALA A 53 4.46 -62.47 -2.12
C ALA A 53 4.22 -63.90 -2.62
N ALA A 54 5.30 -64.60 -2.98
CA ALA A 54 5.38 -66.06 -2.96
C ALA A 54 6.84 -66.49 -2.91
N GLY A 55 7.20 -67.28 -1.89
CA GLY A 55 8.45 -68.03 -1.85
C GLY A 55 9.30 -67.77 -0.60
N ALA A 56 9.28 -68.73 0.31
CA ALA A 56 10.12 -68.78 1.51
C ALA A 56 11.63 -68.68 1.16
N PRO A 57 12.45 -68.07 2.03
CA PRO A 57 13.87 -67.88 1.76
C PRO A 57 14.65 -69.20 1.98
N PRO A 58 15.53 -69.61 1.04
CA PRO A 58 16.50 -70.64 1.33
C PRO A 58 17.56 -70.10 2.30
N GLU A 59 17.79 -70.87 3.37
CA GLU A 59 18.91 -70.69 4.29
C GLU A 59 20.24 -70.60 3.53
N GLY A 60 21.13 -69.73 4.01
CA GLY A 60 22.57 -69.96 3.84
C GLY A 60 23.32 -69.09 2.83
N ARG A 61 22.81 -67.93 2.40
CA ARG A 61 23.66 -66.94 1.72
C ARG A 61 24.01 -65.81 2.68
N ARG A 62 25.18 -65.94 3.31
CA ARG A 62 25.85 -64.90 4.10
C ARG A 62 25.92 -63.64 3.23
N LEU A 63 25.01 -62.70 3.45
CA LEU A 63 25.10 -61.36 2.90
C LEU A 63 26.35 -60.76 3.54
N GLU A 64 27.48 -60.84 2.82
CA GLU A 64 28.52 -59.85 3.01
C GLU A 64 27.84 -58.51 2.76
N VAL A 65 27.51 -57.84 3.86
CA VAL A 65 27.26 -56.41 3.87
C VAL A 65 28.53 -55.84 3.25
N VAL A 66 28.47 -55.55 1.95
CA VAL A 66 29.48 -54.77 1.25
C VAL A 66 29.41 -53.39 1.87
N GLN A 67 30.04 -53.28 3.04
CA GLN A 67 30.31 -52.08 3.83
C GLN A 67 31.44 -51.33 3.12
N SER A 68 31.29 -51.18 1.80
CA SER A 68 32.24 -50.56 0.89
C SER A 68 31.99 -49.07 0.94
N ALA A 69 32.95 -48.34 1.53
CA ALA A 69 33.49 -47.02 1.17
C ALA A 69 32.56 -45.82 0.83
N ASN A 70 31.25 -46.00 0.64
CA ASN A 70 30.31 -45.01 0.14
C ASN A 70 29.52 -44.30 1.26
N SER A 71 29.61 -44.77 2.51
CA SER A 71 28.97 -44.13 3.67
C SER A 71 29.52 -42.73 3.97
N ALA A 72 30.79 -42.48 3.65
CA ALA A 72 31.41 -41.16 3.75
C ALA A 72 30.85 -40.14 2.73
N SER A 73 30.39 -40.62 1.56
CA SER A 73 29.78 -39.75 0.53
C SER A 73 28.39 -39.27 0.94
N TYR A 74 27.58 -40.09 1.61
CA TYR A 74 26.24 -39.66 2.04
C TYR A 74 26.28 -38.64 3.18
N THR A 75 27.19 -38.78 4.14
CA THR A 75 27.31 -37.84 5.27
C THR A 75 27.81 -36.46 4.81
N SER A 76 28.72 -36.41 3.83
CA SER A 76 29.19 -35.15 3.24
C SER A 76 28.11 -34.44 2.42
N LEU A 77 27.30 -35.18 1.65
CA LEU A 77 26.16 -34.61 0.92
C LEU A 77 25.09 -34.02 1.85
N LEU A 78 24.76 -34.71 2.96
CA LEU A 78 23.82 -34.20 3.96
C LEU A 78 24.37 -32.96 4.68
N ARG A 79 25.68 -32.91 4.92
CA ARG A 79 26.32 -31.71 5.50
C ARG A 79 26.26 -30.53 4.53
N MET A 80 26.53 -30.76 3.25
CA MET A 80 26.51 -29.73 2.22
C MET A 80 25.09 -29.20 1.95
N SER A 81 24.07 -30.07 2.01
CA SER A 81 22.67 -29.66 1.90
C SER A 81 22.25 -28.81 3.10
N ARG A 82 22.62 -29.18 4.33
CA ARG A 82 22.33 -28.38 5.53
C ARG A 82 22.92 -26.97 5.44
N VAL A 83 24.20 -26.84 5.08
CA VAL A 83 24.86 -25.53 4.92
C VAL A 83 24.17 -24.69 3.85
N ARG A 84 23.72 -25.30 2.74
CA ARG A 84 22.96 -24.60 1.70
C ARG A 84 21.62 -24.08 2.24
N TRP A 85 20.90 -24.87 3.02
CA TRP A 85 19.63 -24.46 3.63
C TRP A 85 19.81 -23.33 4.64
N GLU A 86 20.87 -23.37 5.45
CA GLU A 86 21.21 -22.29 6.39
C GLU A 86 21.51 -20.97 5.68
N ASN A 87 22.32 -21.02 4.62
CA ASN A 87 22.62 -19.83 3.80
C ASN A 87 21.37 -19.27 3.11
N PHE A 88 20.48 -20.15 2.64
CA PHE A 88 19.23 -19.73 2.04
C PHE A 88 18.31 -19.06 3.05
N ALA A 89 18.19 -19.63 4.26
CA ALA A 89 17.41 -19.05 5.35
C ALA A 89 17.92 -17.65 5.73
N GLN A 90 19.24 -17.49 5.85
CA GLN A 90 19.85 -16.18 6.13
C GLN A 90 19.56 -15.16 5.03
N GLN A 91 19.72 -15.54 3.75
CA GLN A 91 19.41 -14.65 2.63
C GLN A 91 17.92 -14.27 2.60
N THR A 92 17.02 -15.21 2.89
CA THR A 92 15.59 -14.89 2.95
C THR A 92 15.27 -13.92 4.07
N ASP A 93 15.91 -14.05 5.24
CA ASP A 93 15.69 -13.15 6.38
C ASP A 93 16.19 -11.74 6.08
N GLU A 94 17.35 -11.60 5.42
CA GLU A 94 17.88 -10.32 4.97
C GLU A 94 16.94 -9.64 3.96
N ILE A 95 16.42 -10.41 2.99
CA ILE A 95 15.48 -9.92 1.97
C ILE A 95 14.16 -9.48 2.62
N VAL A 96 13.61 -10.28 3.54
CA VAL A 96 12.37 -9.96 4.24
C VAL A 96 12.54 -8.69 5.07
N THR A 97 13.67 -8.54 5.78
CA THR A 97 13.98 -7.35 6.57
C THR A 97 14.13 -6.11 5.69
N ALA A 98 14.82 -6.21 4.56
CA ALA A 98 14.97 -5.11 3.61
C ALA A 98 13.62 -4.70 3.01
N MET A 99 12.77 -5.68 2.68
CA MET A 99 11.43 -5.46 2.15
C MET A 99 10.52 -4.76 3.17
N GLU A 100 10.57 -5.16 4.45
CA GLU A 100 9.80 -4.50 5.52
C GLU A 100 10.22 -3.03 5.68
N ARG A 101 11.53 -2.75 5.66
CA ARG A 101 12.06 -1.38 5.73
C ARG A 101 11.60 -0.53 4.55
N PHE A 102 11.66 -1.08 3.34
CA PHE A 102 11.20 -0.40 2.14
C PHE A 102 9.69 -0.11 2.20
N ASN A 103 8.89 -1.06 2.70
CA ASN A 103 7.45 -0.87 2.86
C ASN A 103 7.12 0.25 3.88
N ARG A 104 7.85 0.31 5.01
CA ARG A 104 7.73 1.40 5.99
C ARG A 104 8.07 2.76 5.37
N LEU A 105 9.17 2.84 4.60
CA LEU A 105 9.59 4.06 3.92
C LEU A 105 8.57 4.53 2.88
N SER A 106 8.03 3.60 2.08
CA SER A 106 7.00 3.88 1.07
C SER A 106 5.72 4.44 1.72
N THR A 107 5.33 3.86 2.86
CA THR A 107 4.16 4.29 3.64
C THR A 107 4.37 5.70 4.22
N ASP A 108 5.54 5.98 4.78
CA ASP A 108 5.88 7.32 5.30
C ASP A 108 5.89 8.37 4.18
N LEU A 109 6.48 8.05 3.02
CA LEU A 109 6.50 8.94 1.87
C LEU A 109 5.08 9.22 1.32
N ALA A 110 4.19 8.23 1.34
CA ALA A 110 2.79 8.46 1.01
C ALA A 110 2.11 9.41 2.02
N ASN A 111 2.41 9.25 3.31
CA ASN A 111 1.87 10.10 4.38
C ASN A 111 2.37 11.56 4.24
N GLU A 112 3.66 11.78 3.99
CA GLU A 112 4.23 13.11 3.73
C GLU A 112 3.57 13.80 2.52
N ARG A 113 3.33 13.06 1.42
CA ARG A 113 2.62 13.62 0.26
C ARG A 113 1.20 14.06 0.61
N THR A 114 0.51 13.31 1.47
CA THR A 114 -0.82 13.72 1.94
C THR A 114 -0.76 14.93 2.84
N LEU A 115 0.23 15.03 3.74
CA LEU A 115 0.43 16.22 4.57
C LEU A 115 0.67 17.47 3.71
N LEU A 116 1.55 17.37 2.71
CA LEU A 116 1.80 18.45 1.76
C LEU A 116 0.55 18.84 0.97
N ALA A 117 -0.31 17.88 0.62
CA ALA A 117 -1.59 18.17 -0.01
C ALA A 117 -2.55 18.94 0.91
N TRP A 118 -2.60 18.59 2.20
CA TRP A 118 -3.39 19.32 3.21
C TRP A 118 -2.88 20.75 3.44
N ILE A 119 -1.56 20.94 3.45
CA ILE A 119 -0.99 22.29 3.56
C ILE A 119 -1.36 23.12 2.33
N ARG A 120 -1.34 22.52 1.13
CA ARG A 120 -1.77 23.21 -0.10
C ARG A 120 -3.24 23.61 -0.06
N THR A 121 -4.13 22.77 0.44
CA THR A 121 -5.55 23.13 0.56
C THR A 121 -5.77 24.20 1.63
N ALA A 122 -5.03 24.16 2.75
CA ALA A 122 -5.08 25.22 3.76
C ALA A 122 -4.60 26.57 3.20
N MET A 123 -3.47 26.60 2.46
CA MET A 123 -3.00 27.83 1.81
C MET A 123 -3.98 28.38 0.77
N ALA A 124 -4.63 27.49 0.01
CA ALA A 124 -5.70 27.90 -0.90
C ALA A 124 -6.89 28.51 -0.13
N GLY A 125 -7.27 27.92 1.02
CA GLY A 125 -8.28 28.47 1.92
C GLY A 125 -7.90 29.86 2.45
N ILE A 126 -6.68 30.05 2.93
CA ILE A 126 -6.18 31.37 3.37
C ILE A 126 -6.31 32.41 2.25
N ARG A 127 -5.97 32.04 1.02
CA ARG A 127 -6.14 32.93 -0.14
C ARG A 127 -7.62 33.33 -0.33
N THR A 128 -8.56 32.39 -0.18
CA THR A 128 -9.98 32.72 -0.30
C THR A 128 -10.45 33.69 0.79
N ILE A 129 -9.92 33.59 2.02
CA ILE A 129 -10.26 34.51 3.11
C ILE A 129 -9.86 35.95 2.74
N PHE A 130 -8.66 36.16 2.18
CA PHE A 130 -8.24 37.50 1.75
C PHE A 130 -9.13 38.10 0.66
N VAL A 131 -9.69 37.26 -0.22
CA VAL A 131 -10.66 37.71 -1.23
C VAL A 131 -11.95 38.18 -0.56
N PHE A 132 -12.41 37.50 0.49
CA PHE A 132 -13.59 37.94 1.25
C PHE A 132 -13.34 39.22 2.03
N TYR A 133 -12.15 39.39 2.61
CA TYR A 133 -11.78 40.59 3.36
C TYR A 133 -11.73 41.85 2.47
N ALA A 134 -11.32 41.70 1.21
CA ALA A 134 -11.28 42.81 0.26
C ALA A 134 -12.67 43.31 -0.19
N ILE A 135 -13.77 42.71 0.27
CA ILE A 135 -15.11 43.08 -0.17
C ILE A 135 -15.68 44.20 0.70
N GLU A 136 -15.57 45.43 0.21
CA GLU A 136 -16.16 46.63 0.81
C GLU A 136 -17.51 47.00 0.17
N GLY A 137 -18.30 47.87 0.82
CA GLY A 137 -19.51 48.48 0.24
C GLY A 137 -20.80 47.66 0.31
N VAL A 138 -21.02 46.93 1.41
CA VAL A 138 -22.25 46.14 1.64
C VAL A 138 -23.23 46.93 2.52
N SER A 139 -24.53 46.85 2.25
CA SER A 139 -25.57 47.50 3.07
C SER A 139 -25.56 47.00 4.52
N ARG A 140 -25.87 47.88 5.49
CA ARG A 140 -25.83 47.61 6.95
C ARG A 140 -26.52 46.32 7.39
N PHE A 141 -27.59 45.91 6.69
CA PHE A 141 -28.31 44.66 7.00
C PHE A 141 -27.53 43.40 6.62
N TRP A 142 -26.67 43.49 5.59
CA TRP A 142 -25.95 42.37 5.00
C TRP A 142 -24.50 42.26 5.50
N GLU A 143 -23.99 43.31 6.14
CA GLU A 143 -22.65 43.39 6.72
C GLU A 143 -22.40 42.28 7.77
N ALA A 144 -23.39 42.01 8.62
CA ALA A 144 -23.30 40.94 9.62
C ALA A 144 -23.15 39.54 8.99
N GLY A 145 -23.85 39.26 7.90
CA GLY A 145 -23.77 37.97 7.20
C GLY A 145 -22.40 37.74 6.57
N VAL A 146 -21.81 38.78 5.98
CA VAL A 146 -20.46 38.74 5.42
C VAL A 146 -19.42 38.51 6.52
N SER A 147 -19.51 39.25 7.62
CA SER A 147 -18.60 39.09 8.77
C SER A 147 -18.67 37.68 9.38
N ILE A 148 -19.89 37.11 9.53
CA ILE A 148 -20.05 35.73 10.01
C ILE A 148 -19.43 34.73 9.03
N SER A 149 -19.63 34.91 7.72
CA SER A 149 -19.06 34.01 6.71
C SER A 149 -17.53 34.05 6.66
N GLU A 150 -16.92 35.21 6.92
CA GLU A 150 -15.48 35.39 7.02
C GLU A 150 -14.91 34.65 8.22
N VAL A 151 -15.51 34.83 9.40
CA VAL A 151 -15.11 34.14 10.64
C VAL A 151 -15.26 32.63 10.48
N LEU A 152 -16.35 32.15 9.85
CA LEU A 152 -16.56 30.73 9.60
C LEU A 152 -15.52 30.13 8.63
N MET A 153 -15.16 30.85 7.57
CA MET A 153 -14.09 30.42 6.65
C MET A 153 -12.73 30.39 7.34
N ALA A 154 -12.41 31.39 8.17
CA ALA A 154 -11.19 31.39 8.98
C ALA A 154 -11.15 30.20 9.96
N LEU A 155 -12.26 29.93 10.65
CA LEU A 155 -12.38 28.80 11.56
C LEU A 155 -12.24 27.46 10.82
N LEU A 156 -12.83 27.33 9.63
CA LEU A 156 -12.72 26.11 8.82
C LEU A 156 -11.27 25.83 8.43
N VAL A 157 -10.51 26.86 8.03
CA VAL A 157 -9.09 26.70 7.69
C VAL A 157 -8.27 26.26 8.91
N LEU A 158 -8.56 26.80 10.10
CA LEU A 158 -7.90 26.37 11.35
C LEU A 158 -8.23 24.92 11.71
N ILE A 159 -9.51 24.51 11.60
CA ILE A 159 -9.93 23.13 11.81
C ILE A 159 -9.25 22.19 10.81
N LEU A 160 -9.11 22.61 9.55
CA LEU A 160 -8.44 21.84 8.51
C LEU A 160 -6.94 21.64 8.86
N LEU A 161 -6.24 22.69 9.28
CA LEU A 161 -4.84 22.60 9.71
C LEU A 161 -4.68 21.67 10.92
N PHE A 162 -5.52 21.83 11.94
CA PHE A 162 -5.46 21.00 13.14
C PHE A 162 -5.77 19.53 12.83
N THR A 163 -6.80 19.26 12.03
CA THR A 163 -7.17 17.89 11.65
C THR A 163 -6.07 17.23 10.82
N GLY A 164 -5.47 17.96 9.87
CA GLY A 164 -4.35 17.46 9.07
C GLY A 164 -3.16 17.06 9.94
N ARG A 165 -2.83 17.92 10.93
CA ARG A 165 -1.78 17.65 11.91
C ARG A 165 -2.11 16.44 12.79
N ALA A 166 -3.31 16.41 13.39
CA ALA A 166 -3.72 15.32 14.28
C ALA A 166 -3.70 13.95 13.56
N ARG A 167 -4.19 13.91 12.32
CA ARG A 167 -4.14 12.71 11.48
C ARG A 167 -2.71 12.26 11.20
N TYR A 168 -1.80 13.20 10.88
CA TYR A 168 -0.41 12.88 10.60
C TYR A 168 0.27 12.17 11.77
N TYR A 169 0.13 12.70 12.99
CA TYR A 169 0.71 12.09 14.18
C TYR A 169 0.09 10.73 14.51
N ALA A 170 -1.23 10.60 14.36
CA ALA A 170 -1.92 9.32 14.58
C ALA A 170 -1.41 8.21 13.64
N ILE A 171 -1.17 8.53 12.36
CA ILE A 171 -0.61 7.57 11.40
C ILE A 171 0.85 7.26 11.72
N LYS A 172 1.64 8.26 12.10
CA LYS A 172 3.06 8.09 12.43
C LYS A 172 3.27 7.18 13.63
N GLU A 173 2.45 7.34 14.66
CA GLU A 173 2.47 6.45 15.84
C GLU A 173 2.12 5.00 15.48
N LEU A 174 1.20 4.83 14.52
CA LEU A 174 0.75 3.53 14.03
C LEU A 174 1.82 2.77 13.25
N ILE A 175 2.56 3.46 12.37
CA ILE A 175 3.63 2.87 11.57
C ILE A 175 4.81 2.41 12.44
N LEU A 176 5.01 3.05 13.59
CA LEU A 176 6.09 2.69 14.50
C LEU A 176 5.80 1.40 15.28
N LYS A 177 4.53 1.04 15.49
CA LYS A 177 4.13 -0.17 16.23
C LYS A 177 4.25 -1.41 15.34
N ARG A 178 4.87 -2.47 15.87
CA ARG A 178 5.05 -3.77 15.17
C ARG A 178 3.73 -4.50 15.01
N ASP A 179 2.92 -4.53 16.07
CA ASP A 179 1.60 -5.16 16.08
C ASP A 179 0.52 -4.08 16.30
N PRO A 180 -0.25 -3.72 15.26
CA PRO A 180 -1.17 -2.61 15.35
C PRO A 180 -2.50 -3.08 16.00
N PRO A 181 -3.05 -2.36 17.01
CA PRO A 181 -4.22 -2.80 17.77
C PRO A 181 -5.51 -2.88 16.93
N ALA A 182 -6.37 -3.89 17.18
CA ALA A 182 -7.56 -4.18 16.36
C ALA A 182 -8.57 -3.03 16.22
N SER A 183 -8.64 -2.10 17.19
CA SER A 183 -9.44 -0.89 17.08
C SER A 183 -8.53 0.34 16.95
N PHE A 184 -8.37 0.80 15.71
CA PHE A 184 -7.71 2.07 15.45
C PHE A 184 -8.69 3.20 15.73
N GLY A 185 -8.41 4.00 16.75
CA GLY A 185 -9.06 5.28 17.00
C GLY A 185 -8.73 6.33 15.92
N ARG A 186 -8.86 5.95 14.65
CA ARG A 186 -8.57 6.82 13.51
C ARG A 186 -9.56 7.97 13.57
N VAL A 187 -9.06 9.19 13.71
CA VAL A 187 -9.86 10.40 13.62
C VAL A 187 -10.61 10.35 12.30
N SER A 188 -11.91 10.11 12.42
CA SER A 188 -12.81 9.90 11.30
C SER A 188 -12.93 11.21 10.53
N LEU A 189 -12.67 11.17 9.22
CA LEU A 189 -12.90 12.32 8.33
C LEU A 189 -14.36 12.78 8.29
N ARG A 190 -15.31 12.02 8.86
CA ARG A 190 -16.74 12.33 8.85
C ARG A 190 -17.02 13.73 9.42
N TYR A 191 -16.35 14.11 10.51
CA TYR A 191 -16.56 15.43 11.12
C TYR A 191 -16.06 16.56 10.23
N THR A 192 -14.92 16.38 9.58
CA THR A 192 -14.35 17.37 8.66
C THR A 192 -15.26 17.58 7.44
N TYR A 193 -15.81 16.50 6.88
CA TYR A 193 -16.78 16.60 5.78
C TYR A 193 -18.07 17.29 6.19
N LEU A 194 -18.57 17.03 7.40
CA LEU A 194 -19.77 17.71 7.93
C LEU A 194 -19.53 19.22 8.07
N VAL A 195 -18.44 19.63 8.70
CA VAL A 195 -18.08 21.04 8.88
C VAL A 195 -17.85 21.74 7.55
N LEU A 196 -17.16 21.07 6.62
CA LEU A 196 -16.94 21.58 5.27
C LEU A 196 -18.27 21.81 4.54
N GLY A 197 -19.16 20.81 4.55
CA GLY A 197 -20.48 20.91 3.93
C GLY A 197 -21.31 22.06 4.51
N MET A 198 -21.38 22.19 5.83
CA MET A 198 -22.10 23.29 6.49
C MET A 198 -21.55 24.66 6.11
N THR A 199 -20.22 24.81 6.10
CA THR A 199 -19.58 26.09 5.78
C THR A 199 -19.80 26.46 4.31
N THR A 200 -19.68 25.50 3.40
CA THR A 200 -19.98 25.72 1.98
C THR A 200 -21.44 26.14 1.78
N MET A 201 -22.41 25.48 2.43
CA MET A 201 -23.82 25.86 2.34
C MET A 201 -24.08 27.28 2.84
N ILE A 202 -23.47 27.67 3.97
CA ILE A 202 -23.61 29.02 4.54
C ILE A 202 -22.99 30.07 3.59
N THR A 203 -21.79 29.83 3.07
CA THR A 203 -21.15 30.75 2.12
C THR A 203 -21.94 30.88 0.82
N THR A 204 -22.45 29.77 0.27
CA THR A 204 -23.31 29.80 -0.92
C THR A 204 -24.59 30.58 -0.67
N ALA A 205 -25.26 30.35 0.46
CA ALA A 205 -26.46 31.10 0.84
C ALA A 205 -26.17 32.61 0.95
N ALA A 206 -25.07 32.99 1.62
CA ALA A 206 -24.66 34.39 1.76
C ALA A 206 -24.40 35.06 0.40
N VAL A 207 -23.78 34.35 -0.54
CA VAL A 207 -23.54 34.85 -1.90
C VAL A 207 -24.85 34.99 -2.70
N CYS A 208 -25.74 34.01 -2.63
CA CYS A 208 -27.04 34.04 -3.31
C CYS A 208 -27.92 35.20 -2.81
N MET A 209 -27.99 35.38 -1.49
CA MET A 209 -28.78 36.47 -0.88
C MET A 209 -28.27 37.85 -1.31
N ARG A 210 -26.94 38.01 -1.39
CA ARG A 210 -26.33 39.27 -1.86
C ARG A 210 -26.65 39.57 -3.33
N ARG A 211 -26.73 38.55 -4.18
CA ARG A 211 -27.06 38.72 -5.60
C ARG A 211 -28.48 39.26 -5.78
N TRP A 212 -29.41 38.79 -4.95
CA TRP A 212 -30.81 39.22 -5.00
C TRP A 212 -31.00 40.70 -4.63
N GLY A 213 -30.26 41.23 -3.66
CA GLY A 213 -30.38 42.63 -3.24
C GLY A 213 -29.80 43.67 -4.21
N LYS A 214 -29.24 43.25 -5.34
CA LYS A 214 -28.72 44.14 -6.39
C LYS A 214 -29.69 44.33 -7.57
N GLU A 215 -30.78 43.57 -7.62
CA GLU A 215 -31.91 43.76 -8.55
C GLU A 215 -32.97 44.66 -7.90
#